data_AF-A0A7U9SQ32-F1
#
_entry.id   AF-A0A7U9SQ32-F1
#
_cell.length_a   1.000
_cell.length_b   1.000
_cell.length_c   1.000
_cell.angle_alpha   90.00
_cell.angle_beta   90.00
_cell.angle_gamma   90.00
#
_symmetry.space_group_name_H-M   'P 1'
#
loop_
_entity.id
_entity.type
_entity.pdbx_description
1 polymer ?
#
loop_
_entity_poly.entity_id
_entity_poly.type
_entity_poly.pdbx_seq_one_letter_code
_entity_poly.pdbx_strand_id
1 'polypeptide(L)'
;MKRTCKQCGKEFFISQSEISFYKGRNLQLPRRCKDCRDANKQQPPEAKGSGKEERESFKGTEGREKQENKEKAGKPVIREEAETTDRVQQAPPSLGPVGAQPDRKTAGEAKKPGLAMKMVTFAAIVVILMVSQMLPKSSGSASPAETAGKVYVDSALTFRNEEYLNSHYQKHGIDMGFSSPEEYQTAAAAVVGSQEALHKTEAEDGDDVYYIESTNEFVVVSTDGYIRTYFHPDDGIDYFNRQ
;
A
#
# COMPACT_ATOMS: atom_id res chain seq x y z
N MET A 1 8.76 7.87 3.01
CA MET A 1 9.66 8.97 3.43
C MET A 1 11.11 8.49 3.53
N LYS A 2 12.08 9.30 3.09
CA LYS A 2 13.52 8.98 3.21
C LYS A 2 14.04 9.30 4.62
N ARG A 3 14.92 8.47 5.17
CA ARG A 3 15.61 8.68 6.46
C ARG A 3 17.03 8.16 6.42
N THR A 4 17.88 8.69 7.29
CA THR A 4 19.25 8.19 7.49
C THR A 4 19.29 7.16 8.61
N CYS A 5 19.91 6.01 8.37
CA CYS A 5 20.08 4.97 9.38
C CYS A 5 21.06 5.42 10.47
N LYS A 6 20.64 5.34 11.74
CA LYS A 6 21.51 5.68 12.89
C LYS A 6 22.75 4.78 13.02
N GLN A 7 22.73 3.55 12.49
CA GLN A 7 23.81 2.58 12.67
C GLN A 7 24.84 2.60 11.54
N CYS A 8 24.39 2.57 10.28
CA CYS A 8 25.30 2.51 9.13
C CYS A 8 25.37 3.80 8.32
N GLY A 9 24.60 4.83 8.67
CA GLY A 9 24.56 6.12 7.97
C GLY A 9 23.90 6.08 6.59
N LYS A 10 23.52 4.89 6.07
CA LYS A 10 22.86 4.77 4.77
C LYS A 10 21.47 5.41 4.80
N GLU A 11 21.11 6.06 3.71
CA GLU A 11 19.72 6.45 3.47
C GLU A 11 18.86 5.21 3.20
N PHE A 12 17.67 5.20 3.77
CA PHE A 12 16.67 4.19 3.50
C PHE A 12 15.28 4.83 3.40
N PHE A 13 14.42 4.21 2.61
CA PHE A 13 13.05 4.66 2.41
C PHE A 13 12.11 3.82 3.26
N ILE A 14 11.17 4.49 3.93
CA ILE A 14 10.04 3.86 4.61
C ILE A 14 8.80 4.12 3.74
N SER A 15 8.18 3.07 3.19
CA SER A 15 6.96 3.21 2.38
C SER A 15 5.80 3.76 3.21
N GLN A 16 4.77 4.30 2.55
CA GLN A 16 3.56 4.73 3.27
C GLN A 16 2.87 3.55 3.98
N SER A 17 2.88 2.37 3.35
CA SER A 17 2.39 1.12 3.96
C SER A 17 3.17 0.73 5.23
N GLU A 18 4.51 0.84 5.23
CA GLU A 18 5.31 0.61 6.43
C GLU A 18 5.01 1.69 7.49
N ILE A 19 4.84 2.96 7.10
CA ILE A 19 4.47 4.04 8.02
C ILE A 19 3.12 3.77 8.70
N SER A 20 2.08 3.43 7.94
CA SER A 20 0.75 3.10 8.45
C SER A 20 0.78 1.90 9.37
N PHE A 21 1.53 0.85 9.03
CA PHE A 21 1.70 -0.33 9.89
C PHE A 21 2.24 0.03 11.27
N TYR A 22 3.27 0.87 11.34
CA TYR A 22 3.87 1.30 12.61
C TYR A 22 2.91 2.22 13.38
N LYS A 23 2.38 3.26 12.75
CA LYS A 23 1.48 4.22 13.42
C LYS A 23 0.18 3.58 13.90
N GLY A 24 -0.43 2.70 13.10
CA GLY A 24 -1.67 2.01 13.43
C GLY A 24 -1.55 1.06 14.62
N ARG A 25 -0.34 0.59 14.93
CA ARG A 25 -0.04 -0.17 16.17
C ARG A 25 0.52 0.69 17.30
N ASN A 26 0.44 2.01 17.18
CA ASN A 26 1.07 2.95 18.12
C ASN A 26 2.58 2.70 18.31
N LEU A 27 3.25 2.21 17.27
CA LEU A 27 4.68 1.94 17.26
C LEU A 27 5.45 3.11 16.64
N GLN A 28 6.64 3.35 17.15
CA GLN A 28 7.54 4.37 16.63
C GLN A 28 8.20 3.93 15.33
N LEU A 29 8.35 4.86 14.38
CA LEU A 29 8.98 4.57 13.10
C LEU A 29 10.47 4.20 13.26
N PRO A 30 10.95 3.20 12.51
CA PRO A 30 12.34 2.74 12.55
C PRO A 30 13.37 3.87 12.40
N ARG A 31 14.39 3.83 13.26
CA ARG A 31 15.58 4.72 13.18
C ARG A 31 16.77 4.05 12.46
N ARG A 32 16.66 2.76 12.14
CA ARG A 32 17.69 1.97 11.44
C ARG A 32 17.09 1.37 10.17
N CYS A 33 17.91 1.18 9.12
CA CYS A 33 17.49 0.50 7.90
C CYS A 33 17.18 -0.98 8.18
N LYS A 34 16.56 -1.66 7.20
CA LYS A 34 16.20 -3.08 7.29
C LYS A 34 17.41 -3.95 7.66
N ASP A 35 18.51 -3.84 6.92
CA ASP A 35 19.72 -4.64 7.14
C ASP A 35 20.26 -4.51 8.57
N CYS A 36 20.31 -3.28 9.10
CA CYS A 36 20.75 -3.05 10.48
C CYS A 36 19.75 -3.54 11.52
N ARG A 37 18.44 -3.50 11.26
CA ARG A 37 17.43 -4.11 12.15
C ARG A 37 17.62 -5.63 12.20
N ASP A 38 17.76 -6.25 11.04
CA ASP A 38 17.89 -7.71 10.90
C ASP A 38 19.18 -8.22 11.55
N ALA A 39 20.29 -7.49 11.39
CA ALA A 39 21.56 -7.81 12.04
C ALA A 39 21.48 -7.74 13.58
N ASN A 40 20.64 -6.87 14.15
CA ASN A 40 20.46 -6.76 15.61
C ASN A 40 19.39 -7.71 16.15
N LYS A 41 18.62 -8.38 15.30
CA LYS A 41 17.54 -9.29 15.69
C LYS A 41 18.04 -10.56 16.41
N GLN A 42 19.36 -10.82 16.34
CA GLN A 42 20.01 -12.01 16.91
C GLN A 42 20.60 -11.80 18.31
N GLN A 43 20.42 -10.63 18.94
CA GLN A 43 20.78 -10.44 20.36
C GLN A 43 19.50 -10.36 21.20
N PRO A 44 19.16 -11.41 21.98
CA PRO A 44 18.09 -11.32 22.96
C PRO A 44 18.41 -10.19 23.96
N PRO A 45 17.41 -9.41 24.40
CA PRO A 45 17.59 -8.58 25.58
C PRO A 45 17.85 -9.51 26.77
N GLU A 46 18.95 -9.28 27.49
CA GLU A 46 19.19 -9.92 28.78
C GLU A 46 17.97 -9.66 29.67
N ALA A 47 17.34 -10.74 30.13
CA ALA A 47 16.16 -10.69 30.97
C ALA A 47 16.46 -9.90 32.24
N LYS A 48 15.94 -8.68 32.34
CA LYS A 48 15.77 -7.98 33.61
C LYS A 48 14.29 -7.81 33.91
N GLY A 49 13.83 -8.66 34.83
CA GLY A 49 12.83 -8.32 35.84
C GLY A 49 11.39 -8.20 35.35
N SER A 50 10.67 -9.32 35.35
CA SER A 50 9.22 -9.35 35.49
C SER A 50 8.81 -8.82 36.87
N GLY A 51 8.39 -7.55 36.92
CA GLY A 51 7.54 -7.07 38.02
C GLY A 51 6.11 -7.54 37.75
N LYS A 52 5.68 -8.60 38.43
CA LYS A 52 4.26 -8.94 38.59
C LYS A 52 3.62 -7.83 39.42
N GLU A 53 2.74 -7.03 38.83
CA GLU A 53 1.73 -6.31 39.61
C GLU A 53 0.47 -7.17 39.62
N GLU A 54 0.29 -7.82 40.76
CA GLU A 54 -0.88 -8.60 41.12
C GLU A 54 -2.06 -7.65 41.28
N ARG A 55 -3.11 -7.90 40.50
CA ARG A 55 -4.40 -7.23 40.58
C ARG A 55 -5.15 -7.77 41.80
N GLU A 56 -4.98 -7.13 42.95
CA GLU A 56 -5.84 -7.41 44.11
C GLU A 56 -7.06 -6.50 44.15
N SER A 57 -8.21 -7.17 44.20
CA SER A 57 -9.54 -6.64 44.39
C SER A 57 -9.74 -6.31 45.87
N PHE A 58 -10.04 -5.05 46.20
CA PHE A 58 -10.50 -4.69 47.54
C PHE A 58 -11.81 -3.90 47.46
N LYS A 59 -12.89 -4.51 47.98
CA LYS A 59 -14.19 -3.88 48.24
C LYS A 59 -14.18 -3.31 49.65
N GLY A 60 -14.59 -2.03 49.76
CA GLY A 60 -15.31 -1.37 50.88
C GLY A 60 -14.76 -1.48 52.31
N THR A 61 -14.57 -0.35 53.00
CA THR A 61 -15.59 0.35 53.84
C THR A 61 -15.00 1.58 54.54
N GLU A 62 -15.80 2.64 54.52
CA GLU A 62 -16.03 3.75 55.47
C GLU A 62 -15.08 4.05 56.66
N GLY A 63 -14.91 5.36 56.94
CA GLY A 63 -14.45 5.93 58.22
C GLY A 63 -13.38 7.03 58.06
N ARG A 64 -13.77 8.28 57.76
CA ARG A 64 -13.85 9.41 58.73
C ARG A 64 -12.55 9.62 59.54
N GLU A 65 -11.79 10.68 59.24
CA GLU A 65 -11.82 11.92 60.04
C GLU A 65 -11.01 13.07 59.39
N LYS A 66 -11.50 14.28 59.64
CA LYS A 66 -10.94 15.56 59.20
C LYS A 66 -9.62 15.85 59.92
N GLN A 67 -8.70 16.54 59.24
CA GLN A 67 -8.18 17.77 59.81
C GLN A 67 -7.70 18.73 58.72
N GLU A 68 -8.27 19.92 58.82
CA GLU A 68 -8.10 21.11 58.01
C GLU A 68 -6.91 21.89 58.58
N ASN A 69 -5.98 22.36 57.75
CA ASN A 69 -5.38 23.66 58.02
C ASN A 69 -4.96 24.38 56.73
N LYS A 70 -5.42 25.63 56.66
CA LYS A 70 -4.98 26.72 55.79
C LYS A 70 -3.51 27.06 56.14
N GLU A 71 -2.71 27.78 55.37
CA GLU A 71 -2.96 29.10 54.81
C GLU A 71 -1.69 29.57 54.05
N LYS A 72 -1.91 30.41 53.01
CA LYS A 72 -1.05 31.49 52.45
C LYS A 72 0.33 31.12 51.87
N ALA A 73 0.56 31.37 50.57
CA ALA A 73 0.66 32.64 49.83
C ALA A 73 2.12 33.13 49.72
N GLY A 74 2.54 33.43 48.48
CA GLY A 74 3.81 34.11 48.20
C GLY A 74 4.40 33.77 46.84
N LYS A 75 3.86 34.37 45.77
CA LYS A 75 4.57 34.68 44.51
C LYS A 75 5.53 35.86 44.77
N PRO A 76 6.32 36.34 43.80
CA PRO A 76 7.18 35.71 42.77
C PRO A 76 8.62 36.31 42.87
N VAL A 77 9.46 36.22 41.82
CA VAL A 77 10.39 37.28 41.30
C VAL A 77 11.76 36.75 40.81
N ILE A 78 11.98 36.96 39.49
CA ILE A 78 13.18 37.29 38.66
C ILE A 78 14.59 36.82 39.13
N ARG A 79 15.56 36.46 38.26
CA ARG A 79 16.15 37.29 37.19
C ARG A 79 17.14 36.49 36.32
N GLU A 80 17.26 36.99 35.10
CA GLU A 80 18.21 36.71 34.01
C GLU A 80 19.71 36.84 34.32
N GLU A 81 20.47 36.04 33.54
CA GLU A 81 21.70 36.34 32.78
C GLU A 81 23.02 36.74 33.46
N ALA A 82 24.11 36.05 33.09
CA ALA A 82 25.13 36.61 32.18
C ALA A 82 26.28 35.62 31.89
N GLU A 83 26.85 35.78 30.69
CA GLU A 83 27.98 35.11 30.04
C GLU A 83 29.31 35.03 30.84
N THR A 84 30.22 34.15 30.40
CA THR A 84 31.61 34.45 29.93
C THR A 84 32.23 33.14 29.38
N THR A 85 32.38 33.01 28.06
CA THR A 85 33.58 33.23 27.20
C THR A 85 34.74 32.22 27.32
N ASP A 86 35.05 31.68 26.13
CA ASP A 86 36.37 31.34 25.56
C ASP A 86 37.21 30.18 26.14
N ARG A 87 37.57 29.21 25.28
CA ARG A 87 38.96 28.99 24.79
C ARG A 87 39.20 27.61 24.12
N VAL A 88 39.45 27.65 22.80
CA VAL A 88 40.54 26.99 22.02
C VAL A 88 40.59 25.44 21.87
N GLN A 89 40.33 25.02 20.62
CA GLN A 89 41.24 24.29 19.70
C GLN A 89 41.71 22.87 20.04
N GLN A 90 41.41 21.91 19.15
CA GLN A 90 42.39 21.18 18.32
C GLN A 90 41.73 20.03 17.51
N ALA A 91 42.13 19.94 16.25
CA ALA A 91 42.11 18.74 15.41
C ALA A 91 43.56 18.50 14.95
N PRO A 92 43.90 17.39 14.27
CA PRO A 92 43.58 15.97 14.46
C PRO A 92 44.88 15.17 14.75
N PRO A 93 44.86 13.82 14.83
CA PRO A 93 46.04 13.04 14.46
C PRO A 93 45.80 12.14 13.24
N SER A 94 46.75 12.23 12.31
CA SER A 94 47.02 11.34 11.19
C SER A 94 47.91 10.16 11.59
N LEU A 95 47.93 9.14 10.70
CA LEU A 95 48.95 8.11 10.42
C LEU A 95 48.50 6.65 10.70
N GLY A 96 48.55 5.84 9.65
CA GLY A 96 48.02 4.46 9.52
C GLY A 96 48.87 3.35 10.20
N PRO A 97 49.01 2.11 9.65
CA PRO A 97 49.04 1.78 8.21
C PRO A 97 48.40 0.44 7.77
N VAL A 98 48.47 0.21 6.45
CA VAL A 98 48.53 -1.06 5.67
C VAL A 98 47.66 -2.29 6.02
N GLY A 99 46.96 -2.80 5.00
CA GLY A 99 46.63 -4.23 4.94
C GLY A 99 45.58 -4.66 3.91
N ALA A 100 46.05 -5.06 2.72
CA ALA A 100 45.49 -6.06 1.81
C ALA A 100 44.10 -5.84 1.15
N GLN A 101 44.17 -5.48 -0.14
CA GLN A 101 43.19 -5.82 -1.17
C GLN A 101 43.07 -7.34 -1.34
N PRO A 102 41.93 -7.83 -1.86
CA PRO A 102 42.00 -8.85 -2.89
C PRO A 102 41.51 -8.31 -4.24
N ASP A 103 42.36 -8.52 -5.23
CA ASP A 103 42.20 -8.21 -6.65
C ASP A 103 40.91 -8.80 -7.24
N ARG A 104 40.06 -7.94 -7.83
CA ARG A 104 39.00 -8.39 -8.73
C ARG A 104 39.42 -8.07 -10.16
N LYS A 105 39.95 -9.10 -10.82
CA LYS A 105 40.37 -9.10 -12.22
C LYS A 105 39.23 -8.68 -13.15
N THR A 106 39.59 -7.78 -14.06
CA THR A 106 38.81 -7.26 -15.17
C THR A 106 38.71 -8.28 -16.32
N ALA A 107 37.59 -8.18 -17.05
CA ALA A 107 37.38 -8.46 -18.47
C ALA A 107 37.79 -9.84 -19.03
N GLY A 108 36.75 -10.62 -19.35
CA GLY A 108 36.78 -11.62 -20.42
C GLY A 108 35.59 -11.38 -21.36
N GLU A 109 35.87 -10.81 -22.53
CA GLU A 109 34.98 -10.80 -23.70
C GLU A 109 34.77 -12.23 -24.22
N ALA A 110 33.51 -12.59 -24.53
CA ALA A 110 33.21 -13.69 -25.44
C ALA A 110 31.84 -13.50 -26.12
N LYS A 111 31.91 -12.93 -27.32
CA LYS A 111 31.14 -13.19 -28.56
C LYS A 111 29.71 -13.75 -28.44
N LYS A 112 28.74 -12.93 -28.88
CA LYS A 112 27.44 -13.37 -29.42
C LYS A 112 27.62 -13.93 -30.84
N PRO A 113 27.01 -15.07 -31.20
CA PRO A 113 26.65 -15.35 -32.59
C PRO A 113 25.17 -15.03 -32.82
N GLY A 114 24.91 -14.25 -33.86
CA GLY A 114 23.56 -13.95 -34.32
C GLY A 114 22.92 -15.16 -35.01
N LEU A 115 21.61 -15.29 -34.84
CA LEU A 115 20.78 -16.10 -35.71
C LEU A 115 19.62 -15.23 -36.19
N ALA A 116 19.80 -14.67 -37.38
CA ALA A 116 18.74 -14.05 -38.15
C ALA A 116 17.79 -15.17 -38.63
N MET A 117 16.58 -15.24 -38.07
CA MET A 117 15.49 -16.03 -38.62
C MET A 117 14.59 -15.08 -39.41
N LYS A 118 14.48 -15.38 -40.69
CA LYS A 118 13.96 -14.54 -41.77
C LYS A 118 12.46 -14.28 -41.62
N MET A 119 12.06 -13.06 -41.97
CA MET A 119 10.70 -12.67 -42.32
C MET A 119 10.08 -13.70 -43.27
N VAL A 120 8.98 -14.32 -42.88
CA VAL A 120 8.10 -15.03 -43.81
C VAL A 120 6.87 -14.16 -44.00
N THR A 121 6.99 -13.24 -44.95
CA THR A 121 5.86 -12.54 -45.56
C THR A 121 5.16 -13.51 -46.50
N PHE A 122 4.01 -14.06 -46.09
CA PHE A 122 3.04 -14.62 -47.03
C PHE A 122 1.85 -13.65 -47.13
N ALA A 123 1.98 -12.73 -48.09
CA ALA A 123 0.85 -12.08 -48.70
C ALA A 123 0.13 -13.09 -49.61
N ALA A 124 -1.09 -13.49 -49.23
CA ALA A 124 -2.16 -14.04 -50.05
C ALA A 124 -3.27 -14.42 -49.05
N ILE A 125 -4.36 -13.67 -48.89
CA ILE A 125 -5.54 -13.74 -49.75
C ILE A 125 -6.28 -12.40 -49.62
N VAL A 126 -6.11 -11.52 -50.61
CA VAL A 126 -7.03 -10.42 -50.91
C VAL A 126 -7.87 -10.88 -52.09
N VAL A 127 -8.81 -11.83 -51.89
CA VAL A 127 -9.92 -12.14 -52.82
C VAL A 127 -11.07 -12.86 -52.07
N ILE A 128 -11.73 -12.17 -51.15
CA ILE A 128 -13.17 -12.33 -50.85
C ILE A 128 -13.65 -10.90 -50.53
N LEU A 129 -13.76 -10.01 -51.52
CA LEU A 129 -14.99 -9.76 -52.27
C LEU A 129 -16.24 -9.89 -51.37
N MET A 130 -16.65 -8.79 -50.74
CA MET A 130 -17.72 -7.93 -51.30
C MET A 130 -19.08 -8.63 -51.46
N VAL A 131 -19.60 -9.29 -50.42
CA VAL A 131 -21.05 -9.53 -50.28
C VAL A 131 -21.43 -9.56 -48.80
N SER A 132 -21.98 -8.45 -48.28
CA SER A 132 -23.06 -8.40 -47.27
C SER A 132 -23.37 -6.98 -46.79
N GLN A 133 -23.44 -6.00 -47.70
CA GLN A 133 -24.09 -4.71 -47.44
C GLN A 133 -25.61 -4.79 -47.69
N MET A 134 -26.30 -5.68 -46.98
CA MET A 134 -27.76 -5.74 -46.99
C MET A 134 -28.25 -5.98 -45.56
N LEU A 135 -28.41 -4.91 -44.80
CA LEU A 135 -29.36 -4.89 -43.68
C LEU A 135 -30.36 -3.74 -43.89
N PRO A 136 -31.68 -4.04 -43.79
CA PRO A 136 -32.73 -3.08 -44.05
C PRO A 136 -32.86 -2.05 -42.93
N LYS A 137 -33.06 -0.80 -43.36
CA LYS A 137 -33.49 0.33 -42.54
C LYS A 137 -34.92 0.06 -42.06
N SER A 138 -35.06 -0.59 -40.89
CA SER A 138 -36.34 -0.69 -40.19
C SER A 138 -36.52 0.54 -39.30
N SER A 139 -37.41 1.42 -39.75
CA SER A 139 -37.96 2.52 -38.99
C SER A 139 -39.17 1.98 -38.22
N GLY A 140 -39.05 1.82 -36.89
CA GLY A 140 -40.14 1.45 -35.99
C GLY A 140 -40.10 2.37 -34.77
N SER A 141 -41.16 3.15 -34.60
CA SER A 141 -41.34 4.14 -33.54
C SER A 141 -42.40 3.67 -32.54
N ALA A 142 -42.14 3.90 -31.25
CA ALA A 142 -43.00 3.88 -30.05
C ALA A 142 -43.60 2.52 -29.60
N SER A 143 -43.66 2.17 -28.32
CA SER A 143 -43.85 2.98 -27.10
C SER A 143 -43.31 2.26 -25.83
N PRO A 144 -43.20 2.96 -24.67
CA PRO A 144 -42.49 2.50 -23.47
C PRO A 144 -43.42 1.96 -22.37
N ALA A 145 -42.96 0.99 -21.58
CA ALA A 145 -43.23 0.87 -20.13
C ALA A 145 -42.57 -0.38 -19.51
N GLU A 146 -42.16 -0.22 -18.25
CA GLU A 146 -41.84 -1.21 -17.21
C GLU A 146 -40.39 -1.75 -17.09
N THR A 147 -39.54 -0.87 -16.55
CA THR A 147 -38.89 -1.00 -15.22
C THR A 147 -38.29 -2.35 -14.79
N ALA A 148 -36.96 -2.43 -14.88
CA ALA A 148 -36.10 -2.91 -13.79
C ALA A 148 -34.84 -2.02 -13.77
N GLY A 149 -34.57 -1.39 -12.64
CA GLY A 149 -33.59 -0.30 -12.51
C GLY A 149 -32.17 -0.73 -12.87
N LYS A 150 -31.69 -0.30 -14.04
CA LYS A 150 -30.25 -0.21 -14.31
C LYS A 150 -29.72 1.00 -13.55
N VAL A 151 -29.07 0.77 -12.42
CA VAL A 151 -28.22 1.77 -11.79
C VAL A 151 -27.03 1.94 -12.71
N TYR A 152 -27.06 3.00 -13.52
CA TYR A 152 -25.89 3.47 -14.23
C TYR A 152 -24.96 4.00 -13.15
N VAL A 153 -24.09 3.14 -12.62
CA VAL A 153 -23.08 3.55 -11.66
C VAL A 153 -22.17 4.54 -12.37
N ASP A 154 -22.27 5.77 -11.92
CA ASP A 154 -21.46 6.89 -12.37
C ASP A 154 -19.99 6.47 -12.40
N SER A 155 -19.26 6.82 -13.45
CA SER A 155 -17.84 6.50 -13.64
C SER A 155 -16.91 7.19 -12.61
N ALA A 156 -17.48 7.61 -11.49
CA ALA A 156 -16.87 8.24 -10.32
C ALA A 156 -16.62 7.26 -9.17
N LEU A 157 -16.75 5.95 -9.39
CA LEU A 157 -16.41 4.93 -8.38
C LEU A 157 -14.95 5.06 -7.95
N THR A 158 -14.74 5.15 -6.64
CA THR A 158 -13.41 5.29 -6.03
C THR A 158 -13.22 4.29 -4.91
N PHE A 159 -11.97 4.04 -4.54
CA PHE A 159 -11.70 3.44 -3.22
C PHE A 159 -12.08 4.42 -2.13
N ARG A 160 -12.49 3.88 -0.97
CA ARG A 160 -12.97 4.68 0.18
C ARG A 160 -12.04 5.82 0.60
N ASN A 161 -10.73 5.62 0.44
CA ASN A 161 -9.73 6.67 0.61
C ASN A 161 -8.44 6.31 -0.13
N GLU A 162 -7.54 7.29 -0.20
CA GLU A 162 -6.24 7.17 -0.85
C GLU A 162 -5.35 6.07 -0.22
N GLU A 163 -5.48 5.79 1.08
CA GLU A 163 -4.71 4.72 1.73
C GLU A 163 -5.14 3.34 1.25
N TYR A 164 -6.45 3.08 1.15
CA TYR A 164 -6.98 1.84 0.59
C TYR A 164 -6.59 1.68 -0.87
N LEU A 165 -6.73 2.74 -1.67
CA LEU A 165 -6.29 2.74 -3.07
C LEU A 165 -4.82 2.34 -3.20
N ASN A 166 -3.93 3.05 -2.51
CA ASN A 166 -2.49 2.82 -2.59
C ASN A 166 -2.09 1.43 -2.08
N SER A 167 -2.74 0.94 -1.02
CA SER A 167 -2.50 -0.40 -0.48
C SER A 167 -2.90 -1.49 -1.47
N HIS A 168 -4.06 -1.37 -2.11
CA HIS A 168 -4.52 -2.35 -3.09
C HIS A 168 -3.69 -2.30 -4.37
N TYR A 169 -3.38 -1.09 -4.86
CA TYR A 169 -2.48 -0.90 -6.00
C TYR A 169 -1.10 -1.54 -5.77
N GLN A 170 -0.52 -1.37 -4.59
CA GLN A 170 0.78 -1.99 -4.25
C GLN A 170 0.75 -3.52 -4.22
N LYS A 171 -0.40 -4.12 -3.88
CA LYS A 171 -0.55 -5.58 -3.78
C LYS A 171 -0.93 -6.24 -5.09
N HIS A 172 -1.74 -5.56 -5.91
CA HIS A 172 -2.34 -6.13 -7.11
C HIS A 172 -2.05 -5.29 -8.34
N GLY A 173 -2.29 -3.98 -8.29
CA GLY A 173 -2.21 -3.09 -9.45
C GLY A 173 -0.86 -3.10 -10.18
N ILE A 174 0.26 -3.23 -9.45
CA ILE A 174 1.60 -3.33 -10.06
C ILE A 174 1.75 -4.61 -10.89
N ASP A 175 1.34 -5.76 -10.34
CA ASP A 175 1.45 -7.06 -11.03
C ASP A 175 0.44 -7.17 -12.18
N MET A 176 -0.67 -6.44 -12.09
CA MET A 176 -1.62 -6.26 -13.20
C MET A 176 -1.09 -5.33 -14.31
N GLY A 177 0.03 -4.64 -14.09
CA GLY A 177 0.69 -3.80 -15.09
C GLY A 177 0.27 -2.32 -15.09
N PHE A 178 -0.44 -1.84 -14.07
CA PHE A 178 -0.83 -0.44 -13.96
C PHE A 178 0.32 0.46 -13.52
N SER A 179 0.45 1.62 -14.17
CA SER A 179 1.56 2.54 -13.92
C SER A 179 1.34 3.47 -12.72
N SER A 180 0.08 3.65 -12.31
CA SER A 180 -0.29 4.46 -11.15
C SER A 180 -1.54 3.93 -10.43
N PRO A 181 -1.75 4.33 -9.16
CA PRO A 181 -2.99 4.02 -8.45
C PRO A 181 -4.24 4.60 -9.13
N GLU A 182 -4.14 5.79 -9.73
CA GLU A 182 -5.27 6.43 -10.42
C GLU A 182 -5.73 5.62 -11.63
N GLU A 183 -4.79 5.15 -12.47
CA GLU A 183 -5.12 4.29 -13.61
C GLU A 183 -5.79 2.98 -13.17
N TYR A 184 -5.26 2.38 -12.11
CA TYR A 184 -5.81 1.17 -11.51
C TYR A 184 -7.24 1.37 -10.97
N GLN A 185 -7.53 2.51 -10.33
CA GLN A 185 -8.88 2.84 -9.88
C GLN A 185 -9.83 3.06 -11.06
N THR A 186 -9.39 3.78 -12.09
CA THR A 186 -10.18 4.01 -13.30
C THR A 186 -10.51 2.69 -13.99
N ALA A 187 -9.57 1.75 -14.06
CA ALA A 187 -9.80 0.43 -14.62
C ALA A 187 -10.81 -0.38 -13.79
N ALA A 188 -10.70 -0.37 -12.45
CA ALA A 188 -11.70 -0.98 -11.58
C ALA A 188 -13.11 -0.42 -11.83
N ALA A 189 -13.26 0.90 -11.91
CA ALA A 189 -14.55 1.53 -12.21
C ALA A 189 -15.07 1.16 -13.61
N ALA A 190 -14.19 0.98 -14.59
CA ALA A 190 -14.56 0.57 -15.95
C ALA A 190 -15.13 -0.85 -15.99
N VAL A 191 -14.60 -1.78 -15.17
CA VAL A 191 -15.15 -3.14 -15.04
C VAL A 191 -16.60 -3.08 -14.59
N VAL A 192 -16.91 -2.28 -13.56
CA VAL A 192 -18.27 -2.14 -13.01
C VAL A 192 -19.23 -1.54 -14.04
N GLY A 193 -18.77 -0.61 -14.87
CA GLY A 193 -19.55 0.01 -15.94
C GLY A 193 -19.67 -0.85 -17.22
N SER A 194 -18.98 -1.98 -17.29
CA SER A 194 -18.94 -2.82 -18.49
C SER A 194 -20.23 -3.63 -18.67
N GLN A 195 -20.68 -3.75 -19.92
CA GLN A 195 -21.79 -4.65 -20.27
C GLN A 195 -21.36 -6.12 -20.30
N GLU A 196 -20.06 -6.38 -20.36
CA GLU A 196 -19.48 -7.72 -20.37
C GLU A 196 -19.29 -8.28 -18.96
N ALA A 197 -19.43 -7.45 -17.93
CA ALA A 197 -19.28 -7.88 -16.55
C ALA A 197 -20.47 -8.74 -16.12
N LEU A 198 -20.16 -9.96 -15.67
CA LEU A 198 -21.05 -10.73 -14.83
C LEU A 198 -21.22 -10.00 -13.50
N HIS A 199 -22.42 -10.00 -12.95
CA HIS A 199 -22.75 -9.29 -11.71
C HIS A 199 -23.63 -10.14 -10.79
N LYS A 200 -23.37 -10.07 -9.49
CA LYS A 200 -24.22 -10.60 -8.42
C LYS A 200 -23.95 -9.85 -7.11
N THR A 201 -24.76 -10.13 -6.10
CA THR A 201 -24.59 -9.61 -4.74
C THR A 201 -24.05 -10.72 -3.82
N GLU A 202 -23.05 -10.42 -2.98
CA GLU A 202 -22.51 -11.33 -1.97
C GLU A 202 -23.56 -11.62 -0.88
N ALA A 203 -23.61 -12.87 -0.40
CA ALA A 203 -24.58 -13.27 0.61
C ALA A 203 -24.25 -12.77 2.02
N GLU A 204 -22.97 -12.50 2.32
CA GLU A 204 -22.49 -12.11 3.66
C GLU A 204 -22.83 -10.65 3.98
N ASP A 205 -22.33 -9.72 3.17
CA ASP A 205 -22.42 -8.27 3.43
C ASP A 205 -23.36 -7.54 2.45
N GLY A 206 -23.85 -8.20 1.41
CA GLY A 206 -24.69 -7.59 0.40
C GLY A 206 -23.94 -6.72 -0.61
N ASP A 207 -22.62 -6.86 -0.69
CA ASP A 207 -21.79 -6.11 -1.63
C ASP A 207 -21.95 -6.59 -3.07
N ASP A 208 -21.75 -5.69 -4.03
CA ASP A 208 -21.86 -6.02 -5.44
C ASP A 208 -20.53 -6.57 -5.98
N VAL A 209 -20.59 -7.73 -6.62
CA VAL A 209 -19.46 -8.43 -7.22
C VAL A 209 -19.56 -8.38 -8.73
N TYR A 210 -18.48 -7.97 -9.38
CA TYR A 210 -18.36 -7.86 -10.83
C TYR A 210 -17.20 -8.71 -11.33
N TYR A 211 -17.39 -9.39 -12.45
CA TYR A 211 -16.35 -10.20 -13.09
C TYR A 211 -16.43 -10.15 -14.61
N ILE A 212 -15.32 -9.87 -15.29
CA ILE A 212 -15.20 -9.99 -16.75
C ILE A 212 -14.36 -11.22 -17.07
N GLU A 213 -14.99 -12.21 -17.70
CA GLU A 213 -14.35 -13.49 -18.01
C GLU A 213 -13.21 -13.36 -19.05
N SER A 214 -13.38 -12.47 -20.05
CA SER A 214 -12.42 -12.30 -21.15
C SER A 214 -11.07 -11.73 -20.70
N THR A 215 -11.07 -10.87 -19.68
CA THR A 215 -9.88 -10.21 -19.13
C THR A 215 -9.48 -10.76 -17.76
N ASN A 216 -10.28 -11.68 -17.20
CA ASN A 216 -10.14 -12.21 -15.86
C ASN A 216 -10.13 -11.12 -14.78
N GLU A 217 -10.90 -10.05 -14.95
CA GLU A 217 -10.94 -8.93 -14.00
C GLU A 217 -12.07 -9.09 -12.99
N PHE A 218 -11.76 -8.92 -11.71
CA PHE A 218 -12.71 -9.08 -10.61
C PHE A 218 -12.74 -7.83 -9.73
N VAL A 219 -13.94 -7.30 -9.45
CA VAL A 219 -14.15 -6.10 -8.61
C VAL A 219 -15.27 -6.35 -7.61
N VAL A 220 -15.11 -5.86 -6.38
CA VAL A 220 -16.20 -5.78 -5.39
C VAL A 220 -16.45 -4.32 -5.04
N VAL A 221 -17.72 -3.93 -5.04
CA VAL A 221 -18.20 -2.61 -4.67
C VAL A 221 -19.07 -2.73 -3.42
N SER A 222 -18.76 -1.94 -2.40
CA SER A 222 -19.55 -1.93 -1.19
C SER A 222 -20.94 -1.35 -1.41
N THR A 223 -21.90 -1.76 -0.58
CA THR A 223 -23.27 -1.21 -0.58
C THR A 223 -23.36 0.32 -0.46
N ASP A 224 -22.35 0.98 0.09
CA ASP A 224 -22.24 2.44 0.20
C ASP A 224 -21.44 3.11 -0.94
N GLY A 225 -21.14 2.36 -2.01
CA GLY A 225 -20.66 2.91 -3.28
C GLY A 225 -19.14 3.07 -3.40
N TYR A 226 -18.35 2.26 -2.71
CA TYR A 226 -16.89 2.30 -2.80
C TYR A 226 -16.29 0.99 -3.29
N ILE A 227 -15.23 1.08 -4.09
CA ILE A 227 -14.45 -0.10 -4.48
C ILE A 227 -13.77 -0.67 -3.24
N ARG A 228 -13.99 -1.96 -2.97
CA ARG A 228 -13.32 -2.73 -1.90
C ARG A 228 -12.07 -3.42 -2.40
N THR A 229 -12.14 -4.01 -3.59
CA THR A 229 -11.06 -4.81 -4.18
C THR A 229 -11.11 -4.75 -5.71
N TYR A 230 -9.96 -4.95 -6.33
CA TYR A 230 -9.81 -5.15 -7.77
C TYR A 230 -8.55 -5.99 -8.03
N PHE A 231 -8.66 -7.10 -8.77
CA PHE A 231 -7.53 -7.98 -9.10
C PHE A 231 -7.89 -9.00 -10.19
N HIS A 232 -6.89 -9.77 -10.66
CA HIS A 232 -7.12 -10.99 -11.43
C HIS A 232 -7.13 -12.20 -10.51
N PRO A 233 -8.25 -12.93 -10.33
CA PRO A 233 -8.29 -14.11 -9.48
C PRO A 233 -7.56 -15.28 -10.14
N ASP A 234 -6.80 -16.04 -9.34
CA ASP A 234 -6.04 -17.22 -9.82
C ASP A 234 -6.97 -18.32 -10.36
N ASP A 235 -8.14 -18.50 -9.73
CA ASP A 235 -9.14 -19.50 -10.11
C ASP A 235 -10.18 -18.98 -11.12
N GLY A 236 -10.00 -17.77 -11.66
CA GLY A 236 -10.90 -17.20 -12.66
C GLY A 236 -12.38 -17.17 -12.26
N ILE A 237 -13.25 -17.62 -13.17
CA ILE A 237 -14.71 -17.68 -12.98
C ILE A 237 -15.11 -18.49 -11.73
N ASP A 238 -14.32 -19.50 -11.34
CA ASP A 238 -14.62 -20.29 -10.15
C ASP A 238 -14.45 -19.46 -8.88
N TYR A 239 -13.55 -18.47 -8.86
CA TYR A 239 -13.45 -17.51 -7.77
C TYR A 239 -14.72 -16.68 -7.65
N PHE A 240 -15.18 -16.10 -8.77
CA PHE A 240 -16.41 -15.33 -8.83
C PHE A 240 -17.60 -16.15 -8.33
N ASN A 241 -17.75 -17.39 -8.80
CA ASN A 241 -18.87 -18.25 -8.42
C ASN A 241 -18.96 -18.56 -6.92
N ARG A 242 -17.84 -18.50 -6.18
CA ARG A 242 -17.78 -18.77 -4.73
C ARG A 242 -18.10 -17.58 -3.83
N GLN A 243 -18.02 -16.35 -4.34
CA GLN A 243 -18.40 -15.15 -3.57
C GLN A 243 -19.90 -15.12 -3.29
#